data_AF-A0A971AAM5-F1
#
_entry.id   AF-A0A971AAM5-F1
#
_cell.length_a   1.000
_cell.length_b   1.000
_cell.length_c   1.000
_cell.angle_alpha   90.00
_cell.angle_beta   90.00
_cell.angle_gamma   90.00
#
_symmetry.space_group_name_H-M   'P 1'
#
loop_
_entity.id
_entity.type
_entity.pdbx_description
1 polymer ?
#
loop_
_entity_poly.entity_id
_entity_poly.type
_entity_poly.pdbx_seq_one_letter_code
_entity_poly.pdbx_strand_id
1 'polypeptide(L)'
;MLLGVLLLWLVYYHADPRTWPPAGLQLLGPGWPQWLEHWARFGWFGFNFLALFLIPALVIKLLWRQRLRDYGLTLGGWRIWGRYFVVFGGVMVPVIAWSSSFPSLQAYYPLIRWAGDSAGAFALSAAGWLVYFFAWEFFFRGFLLNLISRRYGAIAIVVQAVPFVLMHFPKPEVEAFAAIIAGMALGIMAYRGKSFLGTWLLHWLVAINVDLLVILGQP
;
A
#
# COMPACT_ATOMS: atom_id res chain seq x y z
N MET A 1 5.97 -12.99 -14.14
CA MET A 1 5.60 -13.45 -12.78
C MET A 1 6.79 -13.49 -11.83
N LEU A 2 7.93 -14.11 -12.19
CA LEU A 2 9.10 -14.23 -11.30
C LEU A 2 9.57 -12.90 -10.68
N LEU A 3 9.66 -11.83 -11.47
CA LEU A 3 10.00 -10.49 -10.96
C LEU A 3 9.04 -10.03 -9.85
N GLY A 4 7.74 -10.26 -10.00
CA GLY A 4 6.76 -9.87 -8.99
C GLY A 4 6.94 -10.65 -7.68
N VAL A 5 7.21 -11.95 -7.77
CA VAL A 5 7.50 -12.78 -6.59
C VAL A 5 8.77 -12.31 -5.88
N LEU A 6 9.84 -12.02 -6.62
CA LEU A 6 11.10 -11.54 -6.07
C LEU A 6 10.94 -10.19 -5.34
N LEU A 7 10.20 -9.25 -5.95
CA LEU A 7 9.95 -7.94 -5.35
C LEU A 7 9.08 -8.05 -4.09
N LEU A 8 8.08 -8.92 -4.09
CA LEU A 8 7.27 -9.17 -2.89
C LEU A 8 8.08 -9.85 -1.78
N TRP A 9 8.92 -10.82 -2.11
CA TRP A 9 9.84 -11.43 -1.16
C TRP A 9 10.76 -10.36 -0.54
N LEU A 10 11.35 -9.51 -1.37
CA LEU A 10 12.23 -8.44 -0.92
C LEU A 10 11.52 -7.49 0.05
N VAL A 11 10.30 -7.06 -0.30
CA VAL A 11 9.50 -6.16 0.56
C VAL A 11 9.05 -6.86 1.84
N TYR A 12 8.58 -8.10 1.76
CA TYR A 12 8.07 -8.85 2.91
C TYR A 12 9.15 -9.05 3.99
N TYR A 13 10.38 -9.42 3.58
CA TYR A 13 11.44 -9.75 4.54
C TYR A 13 12.31 -8.57 4.94
N HIS A 14 12.39 -7.52 4.12
CA HIS A 14 13.34 -6.43 4.36
C HIS A 14 12.69 -5.06 4.54
N ALA A 15 11.38 -4.93 4.34
CA ALA A 15 10.69 -3.64 4.40
C ALA A 15 9.48 -3.67 5.34
N ASP A 16 9.68 -4.07 6.60
CA ASP A 16 8.73 -3.79 7.68
C ASP A 16 9.03 -2.40 8.28
N PRO A 17 8.08 -1.45 8.29
CA PRO A 17 8.30 -0.11 8.83
C PRO A 17 8.64 -0.11 10.32
N ARG A 18 8.27 -1.16 11.08
CA ARG A 18 8.51 -1.27 12.52
C ARG A 18 9.95 -1.66 12.85
N THR A 19 10.64 -2.31 11.91
CA THR A 19 12.02 -2.78 12.08
C THR A 19 13.00 -2.06 11.15
N TRP A 20 12.56 -1.00 10.49
CA TRP A 20 13.40 -0.23 9.57
C TRP A 20 14.17 0.88 10.31
N PRO A 21 15.47 1.09 10.03
CA PRO A 21 16.29 0.45 8.99
C PRO A 21 16.66 -1.00 9.35
N PRO A 22 16.82 -1.91 8.38
CA PRO A 22 17.11 -3.32 8.65
C PRO A 22 18.40 -3.50 9.44
N ALA A 23 18.49 -4.60 10.22
CA ALA A 23 19.60 -4.86 11.15
C ALA A 23 21.00 -4.69 10.51
N GLY A 24 21.17 -5.07 9.24
CA GLY A 24 22.44 -4.89 8.52
C GLY A 24 22.89 -3.43 8.36
N LEU A 25 21.95 -2.48 8.26
CA LEU A 25 22.24 -1.04 8.27
C LEU A 25 22.47 -0.51 9.70
N GLN A 26 21.90 -1.17 10.71
CA GLN A 26 22.15 -0.84 12.13
C GLN A 26 23.55 -1.29 12.60
N LEU A 27 24.14 -2.31 11.96
CA LEU A 27 25.51 -2.79 12.23
C LEU A 27 26.61 -1.75 11.90
N LEU A 28 26.27 -0.67 11.21
CA LEU A 28 27.19 0.45 10.96
C LEU A 28 27.43 1.33 12.22
N GLY A 29 26.87 0.96 13.37
CA GLY A 29 27.26 1.45 14.70
C GLY A 29 26.23 2.39 15.37
N PRO A 30 26.19 2.45 16.71
CA PRO A 30 25.39 3.44 17.43
C PRO A 30 26.03 4.83 17.27
N GLY A 31 25.24 5.84 16.90
CA GLY A 31 25.71 7.22 16.73
C GLY A 31 25.52 7.84 15.34
N TRP A 32 24.56 7.34 14.55
CA TRP A 32 24.18 8.03 13.32
C TRP A 32 23.74 9.46 13.63
N PRO A 33 24.19 10.46 12.83
CA PRO A 33 23.69 11.82 12.96
C PRO A 33 22.16 11.86 12.90
N GLN A 34 21.51 12.72 13.69
CA GLN A 34 20.04 12.81 13.72
C GLN A 34 19.41 12.96 12.33
N TRP A 35 20.06 13.65 11.39
CA TRP A 35 19.57 13.76 10.02
C TRP A 35 19.45 12.39 9.33
N LEU A 36 20.39 11.47 9.55
CA LEU A 36 20.34 10.10 9.03
C LEU A 36 19.23 9.26 9.66
N GLU A 37 18.91 9.51 10.92
CA GLU A 37 17.76 8.86 11.58
C GLU A 37 16.43 9.30 10.94
N HIS A 38 16.30 10.60 10.63
CA HIS A 38 15.15 11.11 9.87
C HIS A 38 15.09 10.52 8.45
N TRP A 39 16.22 10.47 7.74
CA TRP A 39 16.29 9.80 6.43
C TRP A 39 16.02 8.30 6.50
N ALA A 40 16.40 7.62 7.58
CA ALA A 40 16.08 6.22 7.79
C ALA A 40 14.56 6.03 7.92
N ARG A 41 13.86 6.92 8.64
CA ARG A 41 12.38 6.91 8.74
C ARG A 41 11.70 7.06 7.37
N PHE A 42 12.28 7.83 6.44
CA PHE A 42 11.79 7.96 5.06
C PHE A 42 12.35 6.90 4.09
N GLY A 43 13.46 6.27 4.44
CA GLY A 43 14.13 5.27 3.62
C GLY A 43 13.23 4.07 3.35
N TRP A 44 12.35 3.73 4.29
CA TRP A 44 11.34 2.68 4.11
C TRP A 44 10.35 3.01 2.98
N PHE A 45 9.83 4.23 2.96
CA PHE A 45 8.94 4.72 1.90
C PHE A 45 9.66 4.71 0.54
N GLY A 46 10.89 5.21 0.51
CA GLY A 46 11.74 5.22 -0.68
C GLY A 46 12.00 3.81 -1.20
N PHE A 47 12.41 2.88 -0.32
CA PHE A 47 12.66 1.49 -0.68
C PHE A 47 11.43 0.81 -1.30
N ASN A 48 10.26 0.95 -0.67
CA ASN A 48 9.02 0.40 -1.20
C ASN A 48 8.62 1.06 -2.52
N PHE A 49 8.81 2.37 -2.65
CA PHE A 49 8.56 3.07 -3.92
C PHE A 49 9.47 2.56 -5.04
N LEU A 50 10.76 2.34 -4.75
CA LEU A 50 11.71 1.77 -5.69
C LEU A 50 11.30 0.35 -6.11
N ALA A 51 11.00 -0.51 -5.12
CA ALA A 51 10.67 -1.91 -5.34
C ALA A 51 9.31 -2.11 -6.05
N LEU A 52 8.27 -1.41 -5.62
CA LEU A 52 6.90 -1.65 -6.05
C LEU A 52 6.46 -0.77 -7.22
N PHE A 53 7.08 0.40 -7.41
CA PHE A 53 6.80 1.28 -8.56
C PHE A 53 7.97 1.38 -9.53
N LEU A 54 9.12 1.90 -9.10
CA LEU A 54 10.16 2.32 -10.04
C LEU A 54 10.72 1.13 -10.83
N ILE A 55 11.08 0.04 -10.17
CA ILE A 55 11.60 -1.16 -10.83
C ILE A 55 10.58 -1.74 -11.83
N PRO A 56 9.32 -2.04 -11.46
CA PRO A 56 8.32 -2.51 -12.42
C PRO A 56 8.07 -1.52 -13.55
N ALA A 57 8.02 -0.20 -13.27
CA ALA A 57 7.83 0.82 -14.29
C ALA A 57 9.00 0.86 -15.28
N LEU A 58 10.24 0.79 -14.81
CA LEU A 58 11.44 0.72 -15.65
C LEU A 58 11.47 -0.57 -16.47
N VAL A 59 11.09 -1.72 -15.90
CA VAL A 59 10.97 -2.97 -16.65
C VAL A 59 9.93 -2.85 -17.77
N ILE A 60 8.76 -2.27 -17.50
CA ILE A 60 7.73 -2.01 -18.50
C ILE A 60 8.27 -1.12 -19.63
N LYS A 61 8.94 -0.02 -19.29
CA LYS A 61 9.39 1.01 -20.24
C LYS A 61 10.63 0.59 -21.04
N LEU A 62 11.63 0.03 -20.37
CA LEU A 62 12.97 -0.21 -20.92
C LEU A 62 13.11 -1.62 -21.50
N LEU A 63 12.65 -2.64 -20.76
CA LEU A 63 12.80 -4.03 -21.19
C LEU A 63 11.64 -4.46 -22.11
N TRP A 64 10.40 -4.18 -21.70
CA TRP A 64 9.22 -4.59 -22.47
C TRP A 64 8.80 -3.58 -23.52
N ARG A 65 9.33 -2.35 -23.47
CA ARG A 65 9.01 -1.25 -24.40
C ARG A 65 7.51 -0.97 -24.51
N GLN A 66 6.79 -1.10 -23.40
CA GLN A 66 5.36 -0.86 -23.30
C GLN A 66 5.07 0.46 -22.57
N ARG A 67 3.81 0.92 -22.66
CA ARG A 67 3.40 2.19 -22.04
C ARG A 67 2.83 1.93 -20.65
N LEU A 68 3.21 2.75 -19.68
CA LEU A 68 2.69 2.67 -18.30
C LEU A 68 1.16 2.84 -18.23
N ARG A 69 0.56 3.57 -19.18
CA ARG A 69 -0.90 3.69 -19.29
C ARG A 69 -1.61 2.35 -19.52
N ASP A 70 -0.94 1.38 -20.17
CA ASP A 70 -1.46 0.03 -20.41
C ASP A 70 -1.40 -0.84 -19.12
N TYR A 71 -0.86 -0.28 -18.04
CA TYR A 71 -0.81 -0.80 -16.68
C TYR A 71 -1.56 0.12 -15.70
N GLY A 72 -2.52 0.90 -16.19
CA GLY A 72 -3.41 1.69 -15.34
C GLY A 72 -2.83 3.01 -14.83
N LEU A 73 -1.63 3.44 -15.26
CA LEU A 73 -1.11 4.78 -15.01
C LEU A 73 -1.77 5.79 -15.96
N THR A 74 -3.06 5.99 -15.74
CA THR A 74 -3.96 6.86 -16.52
C THR A 74 -5.20 7.13 -15.67
N LEU A 75 -5.95 8.20 -15.96
CA LEU A 75 -7.25 8.41 -15.34
C LEU A 75 -8.26 7.31 -15.70
N GLY A 76 -8.08 6.65 -16.86
CA GLY A 76 -8.97 5.59 -17.32
C GLY A 76 -10.43 6.01 -17.33
N GLY A 77 -11.33 5.07 -17.04
CA GLY A 77 -12.74 5.32 -16.84
C GLY A 77 -13.02 5.92 -15.45
N TRP A 78 -12.66 7.18 -15.23
CA TRP A 78 -12.75 7.81 -13.91
C TRP A 78 -14.15 7.86 -13.31
N ARG A 79 -15.19 7.97 -14.13
CA ARG A 79 -16.58 7.86 -13.67
C ARG A 79 -16.93 6.45 -13.20
N ILE A 80 -16.28 5.43 -13.77
CA ILE A 80 -16.49 4.03 -13.39
C ILE A 80 -15.82 3.76 -12.05
N TRP A 81 -14.51 4.02 -11.93
CA TRP A 81 -13.83 3.81 -10.65
C TRP A 81 -14.29 4.79 -9.58
N GLY A 82 -14.75 6.00 -9.93
CA GLY A 82 -15.32 6.96 -8.98
C GLY A 82 -16.59 6.45 -8.30
N ARG A 83 -17.44 5.70 -9.00
CA ARG A 83 -18.62 5.05 -8.38
C ARG A 83 -18.20 3.97 -7.38
N TYR A 84 -17.25 3.14 -7.76
CA TYR A 84 -16.69 2.13 -6.85
C TYR A 84 -15.99 2.78 -5.65
N PHE A 85 -15.27 3.88 -5.86
CA PHE A 85 -14.60 4.64 -4.80
C PHE A 85 -15.61 5.12 -3.76
N VAL A 86 -16.73 5.70 -4.18
CA VAL A 86 -17.79 6.16 -3.27
C VAL A 86 -18.43 4.99 -2.52
N VAL A 87 -18.78 3.90 -3.23
CA VAL A 87 -19.41 2.73 -2.59
C VAL A 87 -18.47 2.05 -1.60
N PHE A 88 -17.24 1.77 -2.01
CA PHE A 88 -16.27 1.08 -1.17
C PHE A 88 -15.80 1.97 -0.02
N GLY A 89 -15.56 3.26 -0.25
CA GLY A 89 -15.26 4.23 0.81
C GLY A 89 -16.41 4.36 1.80
N GLY A 90 -17.65 4.44 1.33
CA GLY A 90 -18.83 4.51 2.18
C GLY A 90 -19.02 3.29 3.08
N VAL A 91 -18.53 2.11 2.67
CA VAL A 91 -18.53 0.90 3.51
C VAL A 91 -17.30 0.85 4.43
N MET A 92 -16.12 1.18 3.91
CA MET A 92 -14.87 1.07 4.67
C MET A 92 -14.76 2.09 5.79
N VAL A 93 -15.24 3.33 5.61
CA VAL A 93 -15.16 4.37 6.64
C VAL A 93 -15.87 3.94 7.94
N PRO A 94 -17.14 3.49 7.92
CA PRO A 94 -17.78 2.95 9.12
C PRO A 94 -17.08 1.72 9.71
N VAL A 95 -16.60 0.81 8.87
CA VAL A 95 -15.87 -0.40 9.32
C VAL A 95 -14.58 -0.02 10.05
N ILE A 96 -13.84 0.97 9.55
CA ILE A 96 -12.63 1.48 10.18
C ILE A 96 -12.99 2.17 11.49
N ALA A 97 -13.98 3.07 11.49
CA ALA A 97 -14.44 3.74 12.72
C ALA A 97 -14.79 2.76 13.84
N TRP A 98 -15.46 1.67 13.50
CA TRP A 98 -15.79 0.59 14.44
C TRP A 98 -14.55 -0.20 14.88
N SER A 99 -13.75 -0.68 13.92
CA SER A 99 -12.59 -1.57 14.21
C SER A 99 -11.39 -0.85 14.84
N SER A 100 -11.26 0.48 14.69
CA SER A 100 -10.21 1.27 15.35
C SER A 100 -10.29 1.25 16.88
N SER A 101 -11.44 0.86 17.44
CA SER A 101 -11.61 0.65 18.89
C SER A 101 -11.06 -0.69 19.40
N PHE A 102 -10.68 -1.61 18.51
CA PHE A 102 -10.25 -2.95 18.91
C PHE A 102 -8.84 -2.92 19.51
N PRO A 103 -8.60 -3.59 20.66
CA PRO A 103 -7.29 -3.60 21.32
C PRO A 103 -6.15 -4.05 20.39
N SER A 104 -6.43 -5.00 19.48
CA SER A 104 -5.45 -5.50 18.51
C SER A 104 -5.04 -4.45 17.47
N LEU A 105 -5.95 -3.56 17.05
CA LEU A 105 -5.60 -2.46 16.14
C LEU A 105 -4.90 -1.33 16.90
N GLN A 106 -5.36 -0.98 18.10
CA GLN A 106 -4.72 0.05 18.92
C GLN A 106 -3.27 -0.31 19.30
N ALA A 107 -3.00 -1.59 19.56
CA ALA A 107 -1.63 -2.05 19.82
C ALA A 107 -0.73 -1.98 18.57
N TYR A 108 -1.30 -2.20 17.38
CA TYR A 108 -0.56 -2.28 16.12
C TYR A 108 -0.33 -0.92 15.46
N TYR A 109 -1.31 -0.01 15.53
CA TYR A 109 -1.31 1.30 14.90
C TYR A 109 -1.05 2.44 15.91
N PRO A 110 -0.61 3.63 15.47
CA PRO A 110 -0.12 3.90 14.12
C PRO A 110 1.19 3.15 13.86
N LEU A 111 1.37 2.66 12.62
CA LEU A 111 2.58 1.96 12.21
C LEU A 111 3.81 2.88 12.32
N ILE A 112 3.60 4.17 12.10
CA ILE A 112 4.57 5.23 12.29
C ILE A 112 4.24 5.91 13.62
N ARG A 113 4.96 5.53 14.69
CA ARG A 113 4.63 5.94 16.06
C ARG A 113 4.63 7.46 16.27
N TRP A 114 5.59 8.16 15.65
CA TRP A 114 5.69 9.63 15.76
C TRP A 114 4.55 10.38 15.04
N ALA A 115 3.67 9.70 14.29
CA ALA A 115 2.53 10.34 13.65
C ALA A 115 1.54 10.94 14.67
N GLY A 116 1.53 10.46 15.91
CA GLY A 116 0.70 10.99 17.00
C GLY A 116 1.25 12.24 17.68
N ASP A 117 2.51 12.62 17.45
CA ASP A 117 3.20 13.65 18.23
C ASP A 117 2.65 15.06 17.99
N SER A 118 2.12 15.33 16.79
CA SER A 118 1.48 16.60 16.42
C SER A 118 0.70 16.49 15.11
N ALA A 119 -0.15 17.48 14.81
CA ALA A 119 -0.82 17.56 13.51
C ALA A 119 0.17 17.63 12.32
N GLY A 120 1.31 18.29 12.50
CA GLY A 120 2.37 18.34 11.48
C GLY A 120 3.04 16.98 11.27
N ALA A 121 3.26 16.24 12.34
CA ALA A 121 3.79 14.87 12.28
C ALA A 121 2.79 13.92 11.60
N PHE A 122 1.51 14.01 11.93
CA PHE A 122 0.45 13.27 11.23
C PHE A 122 0.43 13.58 9.73
N ALA A 123 0.47 14.86 9.35
CA ALA A 123 0.47 15.27 7.94
C ALA A 123 1.68 14.73 7.17
N LEU A 124 2.86 14.71 7.80
CA LEU A 124 4.08 14.17 7.23
C LEU A 124 4.01 12.64 7.05
N SER A 125 3.48 11.93 8.04
CA SER A 125 3.19 10.50 7.95
C SER A 125 2.20 10.20 6.83
N ALA A 126 1.10 10.95 6.76
CA ALA A 126 0.08 10.82 5.72
C ALA A 126 0.65 11.06 4.31
N ALA A 127 1.57 12.02 4.13
CA ALA A 127 2.26 12.23 2.86
C ALA A 127 3.18 11.06 2.47
N GLY A 128 3.88 10.47 3.45
CA GLY A 128 4.66 9.24 3.22
C GLY A 128 3.77 8.07 2.79
N TRP A 129 2.66 7.85 3.50
CA TRP A 129 1.67 6.83 3.13
C TRP A 129 1.07 7.07 1.74
N LEU A 130 0.87 8.33 1.34
CA LEU A 130 0.39 8.65 -0.01
C LEU A 130 1.35 8.13 -1.09
N VAL A 131 2.65 8.34 -0.91
CA VAL A 131 3.69 7.83 -1.82
C VAL A 131 3.77 6.30 -1.77
N TYR A 132 3.70 5.71 -0.58
CA TYR A 132 3.69 4.26 -0.42
C TYR A 132 2.53 3.60 -1.16
N PHE A 133 1.29 4.06 -0.91
CA PHE A 133 0.12 3.44 -1.50
C PHE A 133 0.05 3.65 -3.00
N PHE A 134 0.68 4.70 -3.52
CA PHE A 134 0.84 4.85 -4.97
C PHE A 134 1.63 3.69 -5.54
N ALA A 135 2.78 3.37 -4.93
CA ALA A 135 3.62 2.28 -5.38
C ALA A 135 3.00 0.90 -5.14
N TRP A 136 2.39 0.72 -3.96
CA TRP A 136 1.66 -0.49 -3.60
C TRP A 136 0.53 -0.79 -4.59
N GLU A 137 -0.36 0.18 -4.83
CA GLU A 137 -1.50 -0.02 -5.72
C GLU A 137 -1.07 -0.07 -7.18
N PHE A 138 -0.02 0.65 -7.59
CA PHE A 138 0.58 0.43 -8.89
C PHE A 138 1.06 -1.01 -9.03
N PHE A 139 1.75 -1.58 -8.04
CA PHE A 139 2.25 -2.95 -8.13
C PHE A 139 1.13 -3.98 -8.28
N PHE A 140 0.13 -3.94 -7.39
CA PHE A 140 -0.95 -4.93 -7.39
C PHE A 140 -1.98 -4.69 -8.51
N ARG A 141 -2.50 -3.46 -8.63
CA ARG A 141 -3.65 -3.12 -9.50
C ARG A 141 -3.22 -2.55 -10.84
N GLY A 142 -2.02 -1.97 -10.90
CA GLY A 142 -1.38 -1.59 -12.14
C GLY A 142 -0.64 -2.75 -12.80
N PHE A 143 0.45 -3.21 -12.19
CA PHE A 143 1.39 -4.16 -12.76
C PHE A 143 0.86 -5.60 -12.79
N LEU A 144 0.63 -6.23 -11.64
CA LEU A 144 0.22 -7.65 -11.56
C LEU A 144 -1.14 -7.89 -12.22
N LEU A 145 -2.15 -7.10 -11.87
CA LEU A 145 -3.50 -7.24 -12.43
C LEU A 145 -3.51 -7.10 -13.96
N ASN A 146 -2.84 -6.09 -14.53
CA ASN A 146 -2.83 -5.92 -15.99
C ASN A 146 -1.93 -6.96 -16.68
N LEU A 147 -0.86 -7.42 -16.04
CA LEU A 147 -0.03 -8.50 -16.58
C LEU A 147 -0.83 -9.80 -16.74
N ILE A 148 -1.62 -10.18 -15.72
CA ILE A 148 -2.39 -11.43 -15.71
C ILE A 148 -3.65 -11.29 -16.57
N SER A 149 -4.35 -10.15 -16.51
CA SER A 149 -5.63 -9.97 -17.20
C SER A 149 -5.55 -9.97 -18.72
N ARG A 150 -4.38 -9.65 -19.30
CA ARG A 150 -4.14 -9.77 -20.75
C ARG A 150 -4.39 -11.18 -21.27
N ARG A 151 -4.13 -12.20 -20.45
CA ARG A 151 -4.35 -13.61 -20.81
C ARG A 151 -5.61 -14.20 -20.21
N TYR A 152 -5.96 -13.81 -18.98
CA TYR A 152 -7.00 -14.48 -18.19
C TYR A 152 -8.21 -13.58 -17.84
N GLY A 153 -8.27 -12.37 -18.38
CA GLY A 153 -9.39 -11.45 -18.17
C GLY A 153 -9.66 -11.17 -16.69
N ALA A 154 -10.94 -11.28 -16.29
CA ALA A 154 -11.38 -10.96 -14.93
C ALA A 154 -10.85 -11.92 -13.86
N ILE A 155 -10.41 -13.14 -14.22
CA ILE A 155 -9.79 -14.10 -13.27
C ILE A 155 -8.55 -13.49 -12.62
N ALA A 156 -7.88 -12.57 -13.31
CA ALA A 156 -6.73 -11.82 -12.78
C ALA A 156 -7.03 -11.09 -11.47
N ILE A 157 -8.28 -10.72 -11.20
CA ILE A 157 -8.70 -10.07 -9.95
C ILE A 157 -8.44 -10.99 -8.75
N VAL A 158 -8.83 -12.25 -8.87
CA VAL A 158 -8.64 -13.25 -7.80
C VAL A 158 -7.16 -13.61 -7.69
N VAL A 159 -6.50 -13.84 -8.83
CA VAL A 159 -5.08 -14.25 -8.84
C VAL A 159 -4.17 -13.17 -8.24
N GLN A 160 -4.40 -11.87 -8.54
CA GLN A 160 -3.61 -10.80 -7.90
C GLN A 160 -3.98 -10.59 -6.43
N ALA A 161 -5.21 -10.94 -6.02
CA ALA A 161 -5.64 -10.77 -4.64
C ALA A 161 -4.88 -11.71 -3.70
N VAL A 162 -4.47 -12.90 -4.17
CA VAL A 162 -3.69 -13.86 -3.37
C VAL A 162 -2.41 -13.23 -2.80
N PRO A 163 -1.44 -12.74 -3.61
CA PRO A 163 -0.24 -12.13 -3.06
C PRO A 163 -0.54 -10.85 -2.27
N PHE A 164 -1.59 -10.10 -2.60
CA PHE A 164 -2.00 -8.94 -1.81
C PHE A 164 -2.40 -9.34 -0.38
N VAL A 165 -3.21 -10.39 -0.23
CA VAL A 165 -3.65 -10.92 1.06
C VAL A 165 -2.48 -11.49 1.85
N LEU A 166 -1.56 -12.21 1.20
CA LEU A 166 -0.35 -12.75 1.85
C LEU A 166 0.47 -11.64 2.52
N MET A 167 0.56 -10.46 1.90
CA MET A 167 1.28 -9.33 2.48
C MET A 167 0.56 -8.69 3.69
N HIS A 168 -0.69 -9.07 3.97
CA HIS A 168 -1.44 -8.65 5.15
C HIS A 168 -1.41 -9.68 6.28
N PHE A 169 -0.85 -10.88 6.07
CA PHE A 169 -0.77 -11.91 7.11
C PHE A 169 -0.06 -11.50 8.41
N PRO A 170 0.97 -10.64 8.40
CA PRO A 170 1.60 -10.18 9.65
C PRO A 170 0.74 -9.18 10.47
N LYS A 171 -0.37 -8.71 9.90
CA LYS A 171 -1.25 -7.70 10.51
C LYS A 171 -2.31 -8.34 11.42
N PRO A 172 -3.01 -7.57 12.27
CA PRO A 172 -4.09 -8.10 13.10
C PRO A 172 -5.14 -8.86 12.26
N GLU A 173 -5.68 -9.95 12.82
CA GLU A 173 -6.54 -10.89 12.09
C GLU A 173 -7.71 -10.21 11.37
N VAL A 174 -8.36 -9.23 12.03
CA VAL A 174 -9.46 -8.45 11.44
C VAL A 174 -9.04 -7.77 10.13
N GLU A 175 -7.81 -7.26 10.05
CA GLU A 175 -7.28 -6.63 8.84
C GLU A 175 -6.88 -7.68 7.80
N ALA A 176 -6.29 -8.79 8.21
CA ALA A 176 -5.94 -9.88 7.30
C ALA A 176 -7.19 -10.50 6.62
N PHE A 177 -8.28 -10.70 7.35
CA PHE A 177 -9.55 -11.16 6.78
C PHE A 177 -10.20 -10.08 5.90
N ALA A 178 -10.21 -8.83 6.34
CA ALA A 178 -10.71 -7.72 5.54
C ALA A 178 -9.92 -7.55 4.22
N ALA A 179 -8.62 -7.87 4.21
CA ALA A 179 -7.77 -7.82 3.03
C ALA A 179 -8.21 -8.77 1.92
N ILE A 180 -8.93 -9.87 2.22
CA ILE A 180 -9.51 -10.75 1.18
C ILE A 180 -10.56 -9.98 0.39
N ILE A 181 -11.50 -9.36 1.10
CA ILE A 181 -12.61 -8.60 0.51
C ILE A 181 -12.07 -7.34 -0.18
N ALA A 182 -11.25 -6.56 0.52
CA ALA A 182 -10.61 -5.36 -0.02
C ALA A 182 -9.75 -5.69 -1.24
N GLY A 183 -9.03 -6.82 -1.19
CA GLY A 183 -8.17 -7.33 -2.25
C GLY A 183 -8.92 -7.48 -3.57
N MET A 184 -10.09 -8.12 -3.50
CA MET A 184 -11.01 -8.31 -4.62
C MET A 184 -11.71 -7.00 -5.02
N ALA A 185 -12.24 -6.24 -4.07
CA ALA A 185 -12.96 -4.99 -4.34
C ALA A 185 -12.09 -3.97 -5.07
N LEU A 186 -10.90 -3.70 -4.56
CA LEU A 186 -9.93 -2.81 -5.23
C LEU A 186 -9.51 -3.37 -6.60
N GLY A 187 -9.34 -4.69 -6.71
CA GLY A 187 -9.08 -5.36 -7.99
C GLY A 187 -10.20 -5.13 -9.02
N ILE A 188 -11.47 -5.23 -8.62
CA ILE A 188 -12.64 -4.94 -9.46
C ILE A 188 -12.63 -3.48 -9.90
N MET A 189 -12.43 -2.55 -8.96
CA MET A 189 -12.40 -1.11 -9.26
C MET A 189 -11.32 -0.79 -10.30
N ALA A 190 -10.11 -1.31 -10.12
CA ALA A 190 -9.02 -1.09 -11.07
C ALA A 190 -9.25 -1.77 -12.41
N TYR A 191 -9.75 -3.02 -12.41
CA TYR A 191 -10.01 -3.78 -13.64
C TYR A 191 -11.10 -3.15 -14.51
N ARG A 192 -12.17 -2.66 -13.89
CA ARG A 192 -13.30 -1.98 -14.56
C ARG A 192 -12.95 -0.55 -14.95
N GLY A 193 -12.26 0.18 -14.08
CA GLY A 193 -11.84 1.56 -14.31
C GLY A 193 -10.62 1.71 -15.22
N LYS A 194 -9.89 0.63 -15.51
CA LYS A 194 -8.61 0.64 -16.25
C LYS A 194 -7.59 1.62 -15.64
N SER A 195 -7.61 1.75 -14.32
CA SER A 195 -6.78 2.68 -13.55
C SER A 195 -6.64 2.22 -12.11
N PHE A 196 -5.44 2.28 -11.55
CA PHE A 196 -5.22 2.05 -10.12
C PHE A 196 -5.35 3.35 -9.31
N LEU A 197 -5.54 4.51 -9.93
CA LEU A 197 -5.52 5.80 -9.21
C LEU A 197 -6.65 5.89 -8.17
N GLY A 198 -7.82 5.36 -8.49
CA GLY A 198 -8.91 5.25 -7.52
C GLY A 198 -8.58 4.32 -6.35
N THR A 199 -7.87 3.21 -6.61
CA THR A 199 -7.51 2.26 -5.54
C THR A 199 -6.42 2.82 -4.66
N TRP A 200 -5.44 3.52 -5.25
CA TRP A 200 -4.42 4.28 -4.55
C TRP A 200 -5.03 5.28 -3.56
N LEU A 201 -5.90 6.18 -4.04
CA LEU A 201 -6.49 7.19 -3.18
C LEU A 201 -7.35 6.56 -2.08
N LEU A 202 -8.14 5.54 -2.41
CA LEU A 202 -9.00 4.88 -1.42
C LEU A 202 -8.18 4.16 -0.36
N HIS A 203 -7.14 3.42 -0.76
CA HIS A 203 -6.28 2.69 0.18
C HIS A 203 -5.51 3.66 1.08
N TRP A 204 -5.00 4.75 0.52
CA TRP A 204 -4.39 5.82 1.31
C TRP A 204 -5.36 6.41 2.34
N LEU A 205 -6.59 6.75 1.93
CA LEU A 205 -7.62 7.27 2.84
C LEU A 205 -7.94 6.27 3.95
N VAL A 206 -8.09 4.99 3.63
CA VAL A 206 -8.32 3.93 4.61
C VAL A 206 -7.20 3.90 5.65
N ALA A 207 -5.94 3.89 5.21
CA ALA A 207 -4.80 3.81 6.11
C ALA A 207 -4.67 5.03 7.04
N ILE A 208 -4.81 6.25 6.51
CA ILE A 208 -4.71 7.45 7.36
C ILE A 208 -5.90 7.59 8.30
N ASN A 209 -7.08 7.06 7.96
CA ASN A 209 -8.23 7.04 8.86
C ASN A 209 -8.00 6.08 10.03
N VAL A 210 -7.40 4.91 9.78
CA VAL A 210 -7.00 3.99 10.86
C VAL A 210 -6.02 4.69 11.81
N ASP A 211 -4.94 5.27 11.28
CA ASP A 211 -3.95 5.98 12.08
C ASP A 211 -4.60 7.13 12.88
N LEU A 212 -5.42 7.97 12.23
CA LEU A 212 -6.08 9.10 12.87
C LEU A 212 -7.02 8.66 14.01
N LEU A 213 -7.89 7.68 13.76
CA LEU A 213 -8.86 7.22 14.74
C LEU A 213 -8.20 6.51 15.91
N VAL A 214 -7.11 5.77 15.68
CA VAL A 214 -6.33 5.16 16.75
C VAL A 214 -5.62 6.24 17.58
N ILE A 215 -5.01 7.24 16.95
CA ILE A 215 -4.34 8.36 17.64
C ILE A 215 -5.34 9.15 18.50
N LEU A 216 -6.51 9.48 17.95
CA LEU A 216 -7.55 10.23 18.67
C LEU A 216 -8.27 9.40 19.75
N GLY A 217 -8.24 8.08 19.63
CA GLY A 217 -8.87 7.14 20.56
C GLY A 217 -7.97 6.68 21.71
N GLN A 218 -6.70 7.11 21.76
CA GLN A 218 -5.83 6.83 22.90
C GLN A 218 -6.20 7.75 24.08
N PRO A 219 -6.24 7.23 25.32
CA PRO A 219 -6.53 8.02 26.53
C PRO A 219 -5.44 9.05 26.85
#